data_AF-A0A226E7H0-F1
#
_entry.id   AF-A0A226E7H0-F1
#
_cell.length_a   1.000
_cell.length_b   1.000
_cell.length_c   1.000
_cell.angle_alpha   90.00
_cell.angle_beta   90.00
_cell.angle_gamma   90.00
#
_symmetry.space_group_name_H-M   'P 1'
#
loop_
_entity.id
_entity.type
_entity.pdbx_description
1 polymer ?
#
loop_
_entity_poly.entity_id
_entity_poly.type
_entity_poly.pdbx_seq_one_letter_code
_entity_poly.pdbx_strand_id
1 'polypeptide(L)'
;MSVLEILAAPMTQIGKIPDHVALILDGNRRYAKSRGLPALKGHQAGDAGTIMDTSFQVIGNWEGLLPVKLQHRMAHLMIKTRHFKPYRFNMAVAYTGRQGILQSLNAFPDSKDEIMDNLRPSEYLIAQAQHLVDMSPVDMLIRTGGNLRLSDFMMWETSQAYIHFVPETWPEFSFWKLVHAILLYQVYRGSAEKVNTPVEPNEHNFLDEIRNLRWTRIEHLARKDTYHDGGNLDFSSKCAQGLEKILHF
;
A
#
# COMPACT_ATOMS: atom_id res chain seq x y z
N MET A 1 8.59 21.47 -13.05
CA MET A 1 8.34 22.31 -11.87
C MET A 1 8.58 23.77 -12.23
N SER A 2 7.77 24.68 -11.69
CA SER A 2 7.99 26.13 -11.79
C SER A 2 9.03 26.62 -10.77
N VAL A 3 9.57 27.83 -10.95
CA VAL A 3 10.52 28.45 -9.99
C VAL A 3 9.92 28.53 -8.58
N LEU A 4 8.63 28.87 -8.47
CA LEU A 4 7.95 28.94 -7.18
C LEU A 4 7.87 27.56 -6.50
N GLU A 5 7.64 26.48 -7.26
CA GLU A 5 7.60 25.12 -6.71
C GLU A 5 8.97 24.69 -6.17
N ILE A 6 10.05 25.05 -6.89
CA ILE A 6 11.43 24.79 -6.47
C ILE A 6 11.74 25.51 -5.14
N LEU A 7 11.22 26.73 -4.95
CA LEU A 7 11.42 27.49 -3.70
C LEU A 7 10.54 27.00 -2.55
N ALA A 8 9.34 26.48 -2.85
CA ALA A 8 8.40 26.02 -1.83
C ALA A 8 8.80 24.67 -1.22
N ALA A 9 9.39 23.76 -2.00
CA ALA A 9 9.81 22.45 -1.50
C ALA A 9 10.77 22.54 -0.29
N PRO A 10 11.85 23.36 -0.31
CA PRO A 10 12.71 23.58 0.85
C PRO A 10 11.97 24.13 2.08
N MET A 11 10.94 24.96 1.90
CA MET A 11 10.17 25.49 3.05
C MET A 11 9.47 24.38 3.83
N THR A 12 8.99 23.35 3.14
CA THR A 12 8.41 22.17 3.81
C THR A 12 9.45 21.35 4.57
N GLN A 13 10.74 21.49 4.28
CA GLN A 13 11.80 20.75 4.99
C GLN A 13 12.22 21.40 6.31
N ILE A 14 11.74 22.63 6.61
CA ILE A 14 12.02 23.32 7.88
C ILE A 14 11.35 22.59 9.06
N GLY A 15 10.17 22.00 8.82
CA GLY A 15 9.45 21.19 9.80
C GLY A 15 9.59 19.69 9.52
N LYS A 16 9.06 18.85 10.42
CA LYS A 16 9.07 17.40 10.21
C LYS A 16 8.10 17.02 9.10
N ILE A 17 8.62 16.41 8.04
CA ILE A 17 7.84 15.90 6.92
C ILE A 17 7.25 14.51 7.25
N PRO A 18 6.11 14.13 6.64
CA PRO A 18 5.59 12.77 6.77
C PRO A 18 6.49 11.79 6.02
N ASP A 19 6.87 10.68 6.66
CA ASP A 19 7.67 9.62 6.02
C ASP A 19 6.80 8.74 5.11
N HIS A 20 5.53 8.56 5.47
CA HIS A 20 4.55 7.81 4.69
C HIS A 20 3.25 8.60 4.50
N VAL A 21 2.96 8.95 3.25
CA VAL A 21 1.70 9.59 2.82
C VAL A 21 0.83 8.60 2.06
N ALA A 22 -0.38 8.39 2.54
CA ALA A 22 -1.42 7.62 1.84
C ALA A 22 -2.38 8.57 1.11
N LEU A 23 -2.79 8.22 -0.11
CA LEU A 23 -3.65 9.04 -0.96
C LEU A 23 -4.91 8.29 -1.41
N ILE A 24 -6.09 8.84 -1.15
CA ILE A 24 -7.36 8.39 -1.74
C ILE A 24 -7.69 9.30 -2.92
N LEU A 25 -7.51 8.77 -4.14
CA LEU A 25 -7.67 9.49 -5.41
C LEU A 25 -9.15 9.54 -5.86
N ASP A 26 -9.96 10.34 -5.18
CA ASP A 26 -11.41 10.46 -5.43
C ASP A 26 -11.73 11.67 -6.33
N GLY A 27 -12.91 11.67 -6.94
CA GLY A 27 -13.42 12.79 -7.73
C GLY A 27 -13.23 12.65 -9.25
N ASN A 28 -12.50 11.64 -9.74
CA ASN A 28 -12.26 11.42 -11.18
C ASN A 28 -13.54 11.45 -12.04
N ARG A 29 -14.59 10.70 -11.62
CA ARG A 29 -15.88 10.68 -12.34
C ARG A 29 -16.63 12.02 -12.27
N ARG A 30 -16.50 12.73 -11.15
CA ARG A 30 -17.12 14.06 -10.97
C ARG A 30 -16.42 15.11 -11.81
N TYR A 31 -15.10 15.06 -11.90
CA TYR A 31 -14.28 15.87 -12.78
C TYR A 31 -14.69 15.71 -14.25
N ALA A 32 -14.87 14.45 -14.70
CA ALA A 32 -15.32 14.18 -16.06
C ALA A 32 -16.73 14.73 -16.30
N LYS A 33 -17.67 14.46 -15.38
CA LYS A 33 -19.05 14.95 -15.46
C LYS A 33 -19.14 16.47 -15.51
N SER A 34 -18.37 17.20 -14.69
CA SER A 34 -18.40 18.67 -14.67
C SER A 34 -17.89 19.31 -15.96
N ARG A 35 -17.16 18.54 -16.79
CA ARG A 35 -16.60 18.97 -18.09
C ARG A 35 -17.32 18.36 -19.29
N GLY A 36 -18.42 17.64 -19.07
CA GLY A 36 -19.14 16.95 -20.15
C GLY A 36 -18.33 15.83 -20.82
N LEU A 37 -17.35 15.25 -20.12
CA LEU A 37 -16.45 14.22 -20.64
C LEU A 37 -16.87 12.81 -20.21
N PRO A 38 -16.52 11.76 -20.99
CA PRO A 38 -16.65 10.37 -20.56
C PRO A 38 -15.85 10.08 -19.29
N ALA A 39 -16.34 9.18 -18.43
CA ALA A 39 -15.69 8.86 -17.15
C ALA A 39 -14.20 8.45 -17.28
N LEU A 40 -13.86 7.73 -18.36
CA LEU A 40 -12.48 7.34 -18.68
C LEU A 40 -11.54 8.54 -18.78
N LYS A 41 -12.01 9.68 -19.31
CA LYS A 41 -11.19 10.91 -19.40
C LYS A 41 -10.85 11.48 -18.03
N GLY A 42 -11.72 11.31 -17.04
CA GLY A 42 -11.41 11.69 -15.66
C GLY A 42 -10.31 10.82 -15.04
N HIS A 43 -10.29 9.52 -15.35
CA HIS A 43 -9.20 8.63 -14.93
C HIS A 43 -7.88 8.98 -15.64
N GLN A 44 -7.92 9.20 -16.96
CA GLN A 44 -6.75 9.58 -17.76
C GLN A 44 -6.14 10.93 -17.31
N ALA A 45 -6.98 11.89 -16.95
CA ALA A 45 -6.51 13.19 -16.46
C ALA A 45 -5.74 13.09 -15.13
N GLY A 46 -5.97 12.02 -14.35
CA GLY A 46 -5.27 11.74 -13.10
C GLY A 46 -3.98 10.94 -13.24
N ASP A 47 -3.57 10.55 -14.46
CA ASP A 47 -2.49 9.58 -14.75
C ASP A 47 -1.12 10.23 -15.03
N ALA A 48 -0.88 11.44 -14.51
CA ALA A 48 0.31 12.22 -14.87
C ALA A 48 1.46 12.03 -13.85
N GLY A 49 2.47 11.22 -14.19
CA GLY A 49 3.73 11.21 -13.45
C GLY A 49 4.79 10.28 -14.03
N THR A 50 5.99 10.80 -14.27
CA THR A 50 7.19 9.97 -14.47
C THR A 50 7.85 9.79 -13.12
N ILE A 51 7.91 8.54 -12.64
CA ILE A 51 8.58 8.20 -11.40
C ILE A 51 9.89 7.50 -11.77
N MET A 52 11.04 8.14 -11.54
CA MET A 52 12.35 7.50 -11.66
C MET A 52 12.77 6.96 -10.28
N ASP A 53 13.50 5.85 -10.26
CA ASP A 53 14.14 5.27 -9.06
C ASP A 53 13.21 5.04 -7.85
N THR A 54 11.99 4.55 -8.10
CA THR A 54 11.02 4.21 -7.05
C THR A 54 10.65 2.73 -7.08
N SER A 55 10.71 2.09 -5.92
CA SER A 55 10.24 0.72 -5.73
C SER A 55 8.72 0.67 -5.82
N PHE A 56 8.20 -0.06 -6.80
CA PHE A 56 6.77 -0.20 -7.01
C PHE A 56 6.27 -1.50 -6.37
N GLN A 57 5.19 -1.41 -5.61
CA GLN A 57 4.52 -2.58 -5.03
C GLN A 57 3.01 -2.47 -5.17
N VAL A 58 2.34 -3.62 -5.31
CA VAL A 58 0.89 -3.72 -5.28
C VAL A 58 0.46 -4.37 -3.97
N ILE A 59 -0.56 -3.79 -3.33
CA ILE A 59 -1.22 -4.30 -2.13
C ILE A 59 -2.71 -4.56 -2.42
N GLY A 60 -3.33 -5.49 -1.69
CA GLY A 60 -4.72 -5.92 -1.90
C GLY A 60 -4.83 -7.24 -2.69
N ASN A 61 -6.05 -7.64 -3.02
CA ASN A 61 -6.35 -8.93 -3.67
C ASN A 61 -6.24 -8.83 -5.21
N TRP A 62 -5.09 -8.40 -5.70
CA TRP A 62 -4.88 -8.23 -7.14
C TRP A 62 -4.62 -9.57 -7.85
N GLU A 63 -4.07 -10.56 -7.15
CA GLU A 63 -3.75 -11.89 -7.68
C GLU A 63 -5.00 -12.77 -7.89
N GLY A 64 -6.05 -12.60 -7.07
CA GLY A 64 -7.30 -13.34 -7.20
C GLY A 64 -8.34 -12.67 -8.11
N LEU A 65 -8.25 -11.34 -8.32
CA LEU A 65 -9.33 -10.57 -8.94
C LEU A 65 -8.98 -9.91 -10.28
N LEU A 66 -7.69 -9.73 -10.61
CA LEU A 66 -7.30 -9.11 -11.88
C LEU A 66 -7.08 -10.14 -12.99
N PRO A 67 -7.19 -9.74 -14.27
CA PRO A 67 -6.81 -10.62 -15.39
C PRO A 67 -5.35 -11.07 -15.30
N VAL A 68 -5.07 -12.34 -15.60
CA VAL A 68 -3.72 -12.95 -15.52
C VAL A 68 -2.63 -12.12 -16.21
N LYS A 69 -2.92 -11.57 -17.40
CA LYS A 69 -1.99 -10.70 -18.13
C LYS A 69 -1.59 -9.44 -17.34
N LEU A 70 -2.54 -8.85 -16.60
CA LEU A 70 -2.26 -7.69 -15.76
C LEU A 70 -1.45 -8.09 -14.52
N GLN A 71 -1.73 -9.26 -13.94
CA GLN A 71 -0.97 -9.81 -12.83
C GLN A 71 0.52 -10.00 -13.20
N HIS A 72 0.81 -10.63 -14.34
CA HIS A 72 2.18 -10.84 -14.80
C HIS A 72 2.93 -9.51 -15.00
N ARG A 73 2.26 -8.51 -15.60
CA ARG A 73 2.84 -7.17 -15.81
C ARG A 73 3.14 -6.46 -14.49
N MET A 74 2.22 -6.52 -13.53
CA MET A 74 2.42 -5.97 -12.19
C MET A 74 3.58 -6.67 -11.49
N ALA A 75 3.61 -8.01 -11.51
CA ALA A 75 4.68 -8.80 -10.91
C ALA A 75 6.06 -8.46 -11.51
N HIS A 76 6.15 -8.37 -12.84
CA HIS A 76 7.37 -8.00 -13.53
C HIS A 76 7.86 -6.59 -13.14
N LEU A 77 6.95 -5.61 -13.02
CA LEU A 77 7.28 -4.25 -12.56
C LEU A 77 7.77 -4.24 -11.11
N MET A 78 7.12 -5.00 -10.22
CA MET A 78 7.51 -5.11 -8.82
C MET A 78 8.93 -5.68 -8.68
N ILE A 79 9.28 -6.73 -9.42
CA ILE A 79 10.64 -7.30 -9.39
C ILE A 79 11.66 -6.32 -9.92
N LYS A 80 11.38 -5.72 -11.08
CA LYS A 80 12.31 -4.79 -11.75
C LYS A 80 12.65 -3.59 -10.87
N THR A 81 11.70 -3.14 -10.04
CA THR A 81 11.85 -1.95 -9.19
C THR A 81 12.12 -2.27 -7.72
N ARG A 82 12.10 -3.55 -7.29
CA ARG A 82 12.21 -3.97 -5.88
C ARG A 82 13.39 -3.35 -5.13
N HIS A 83 14.53 -3.22 -5.80
CA HIS A 83 15.79 -2.75 -5.23
C HIS A 83 15.94 -1.22 -5.25
N PHE A 84 15.03 -0.49 -5.90
CA PHE A 84 15.09 0.97 -5.98
C PHE A 84 14.87 1.60 -4.60
N LYS A 85 15.70 2.59 -4.29
CA LYS A 85 15.71 3.36 -3.04
C LYS A 85 16.01 4.82 -3.37
N PRO A 86 15.56 5.79 -2.55
CA PRO A 86 14.89 5.61 -1.25
C PRO A 86 13.37 5.48 -1.32
N TYR A 87 12.75 5.79 -2.47
CA TYR A 87 11.31 5.94 -2.57
C TYR A 87 10.57 4.62 -2.81
N ARG A 88 9.41 4.47 -2.19
CA ARG A 88 8.50 3.34 -2.38
C ARG A 88 7.11 3.87 -2.76
N PHE A 89 6.50 3.26 -3.76
CA PHE A 89 5.13 3.52 -4.19
C PHE A 89 4.31 2.25 -4.05
N ASN A 90 3.30 2.29 -3.16
CA ASN A 90 2.38 1.19 -2.93
C ASN A 90 1.05 1.49 -3.61
N MET A 91 0.68 0.69 -4.60
CA MET A 91 -0.59 0.78 -5.29
C MET A 91 -1.61 -0.17 -4.66
N ALA A 92 -2.66 0.38 -4.07
CA ALA A 92 -3.77 -0.42 -3.55
C ALA A 92 -4.70 -0.82 -4.70
N VAL A 93 -4.73 -2.10 -5.05
CA VAL A 93 -5.56 -2.64 -6.12
C VAL A 93 -6.40 -3.79 -5.59
N ALA A 94 -7.70 -3.73 -5.86
CA ALA A 94 -8.68 -4.65 -5.27
C ALA A 94 -8.50 -4.75 -3.74
N TYR A 95 -8.32 -3.59 -3.11
CA TYR A 95 -7.97 -3.43 -1.71
C TYR A 95 -9.19 -3.01 -0.89
N THR A 96 -9.35 -3.62 0.29
CA THR A 96 -10.17 -3.10 1.38
C THR A 96 -9.45 -3.33 2.72
N GLY A 97 -9.54 -2.39 3.66
CA GLY A 97 -8.88 -2.47 4.96
C GLY A 97 -9.43 -3.63 5.80
N ARG A 98 -10.74 -3.87 5.76
CA ARG A 98 -11.35 -5.03 6.43
C ARG A 98 -10.80 -6.36 5.92
N GLN A 99 -10.61 -6.50 4.61
CA GLN A 99 -10.04 -7.71 4.04
C GLN A 99 -8.56 -7.85 4.44
N GLY A 100 -7.79 -6.76 4.45
CA GLY A 100 -6.42 -6.78 4.96
C GLY A 100 -6.36 -7.32 6.39
N ILE A 101 -7.20 -6.78 7.29
CA ILE A 101 -7.29 -7.27 8.68
C ILE A 101 -7.66 -8.76 8.71
N LEU A 102 -8.68 -9.18 7.97
CA LEU A 102 -9.11 -10.58 7.93
C LEU A 102 -7.99 -11.51 7.41
N GLN A 103 -7.28 -11.11 6.35
CA GLN A 103 -6.13 -11.85 5.82
C GLN A 103 -5.02 -11.97 6.85
N SER A 104 -4.71 -10.88 7.56
CA SER A 104 -3.70 -10.89 8.61
C SER A 104 -4.06 -11.83 9.76
N LEU A 105 -5.34 -11.97 10.11
CA LEU A 105 -5.79 -12.89 11.16
C LEU A 105 -5.80 -14.35 10.68
N ASN A 106 -6.21 -14.59 9.44
CA ASN A 106 -6.20 -15.93 8.83
C ASN A 106 -4.78 -16.43 8.52
N ALA A 107 -3.77 -15.56 8.62
CA ALA A 107 -2.37 -15.89 8.45
C ALA A 107 -1.80 -16.79 9.55
N PHE A 108 -2.40 -16.71 10.74
CA PHE A 108 -1.94 -17.49 11.87
C PHE A 108 -2.49 -18.91 11.75
N PRO A 109 -1.64 -19.95 11.79
CA PRO A 109 -2.10 -21.32 11.67
C PRO A 109 -2.96 -21.72 12.87
N ASP A 110 -3.94 -22.59 12.63
CA ASP A 110 -4.74 -23.19 13.70
C ASP A 110 -3.83 -24.03 14.62
N SER A 111 -3.80 -23.68 15.91
CA SER A 111 -2.89 -24.20 16.95
C SER A 111 -3.02 -25.72 17.17
N LYS A 112 -2.40 -26.53 16.32
CA LYS A 112 -2.26 -27.99 16.51
C LYS A 112 -0.80 -28.47 16.61
N ASP A 113 0.18 -27.58 16.46
CA ASP A 113 1.61 -27.87 16.59
C ASP A 113 2.21 -27.11 17.79
N GLU A 114 2.76 -27.84 18.77
CA GLU A 114 3.40 -27.28 20.00
C GLU A 114 4.57 -26.32 19.72
N ILE A 115 5.19 -26.38 18.53
CA ILE A 115 6.28 -25.47 18.13
C ILE A 115 5.75 -24.08 17.73
N MET A 116 4.50 -24.00 17.29
CA MET A 116 3.81 -22.78 16.89
C MET A 116 2.92 -22.17 17.99
N ASP A 117 2.82 -22.83 19.14
CA ASP A 117 1.96 -22.42 20.28
C ASP A 117 2.27 -21.02 20.84
N ASN A 118 3.44 -20.45 20.52
CA ASN A 118 3.88 -19.17 21.04
C ASN A 118 3.68 -17.99 20.07
N LEU A 119 3.28 -18.21 18.82
CA LEU A 119 3.03 -17.11 17.88
C LEU A 119 1.55 -16.72 17.90
N ARG A 120 1.22 -15.74 18.73
CA ARG A 120 -0.13 -15.16 18.81
C ARG A 120 -0.23 -13.88 17.98
N PRO A 121 -1.42 -13.55 17.44
CA PRO A 121 -1.63 -12.26 16.79
C PRO A 121 -1.31 -11.12 17.76
N SER A 122 -0.35 -10.28 17.39
CA SER A 122 -0.05 -9.01 18.06
C SER A 122 -0.43 -7.83 17.15
N GLU A 123 -0.56 -6.63 17.71
CA GLU A 123 -0.82 -5.43 16.92
C GLU A 123 0.25 -5.20 15.85
N TYR A 124 1.51 -5.49 16.18
CA TYR A 124 2.64 -5.38 15.26
C TYR A 124 2.53 -6.40 14.12
N LEU A 125 2.31 -7.68 14.45
CA LEU A 125 2.16 -8.73 13.45
C LEU A 125 0.97 -8.47 12.53
N ILE A 126 -0.16 -8.05 13.08
CA ILE A 126 -1.34 -7.67 12.29
C ILE A 126 -0.99 -6.53 11.32
N ALA A 127 -0.38 -5.44 11.83
CA ALA A 127 -0.01 -4.29 10.99
C ALA A 127 0.89 -4.67 9.82
N GLN A 128 1.88 -5.52 10.06
CA GLN A 128 2.85 -5.94 9.03
C GLN A 128 2.28 -7.00 8.09
N ALA A 129 1.41 -7.89 8.60
CA ALA A 129 0.82 -8.97 7.82
C ALA A 129 -0.27 -8.48 6.84
N GLN A 130 -0.96 -7.37 7.14
CA GLN A 130 -2.03 -6.83 6.27
C GLN A 130 -1.58 -6.56 4.83
N HIS A 131 -0.34 -6.14 4.64
CA HIS A 131 0.16 -5.76 3.32
C HIS A 131 1.24 -6.68 2.80
N LEU A 132 1.90 -7.44 3.70
CA LEU A 132 3.11 -8.21 3.37
C LEU A 132 4.19 -7.36 2.69
N VAL A 133 4.13 -6.05 2.95
CA VAL A 133 5.07 -5.03 2.51
C VAL A 133 5.66 -4.41 3.76
N ASP A 134 6.98 -4.24 3.78
CA ASP A 134 7.66 -3.40 4.74
C ASP A 134 7.23 -1.94 4.56
N MET A 135 6.18 -1.55 5.27
CA MET A 135 5.64 -0.20 5.30
C MET A 135 5.71 0.34 6.72
N SER A 136 6.25 1.57 6.83
CA SER A 136 6.12 2.35 8.05
C SER A 136 4.65 2.73 8.27
N PRO A 137 4.21 2.97 9.52
CA PRO A 137 2.88 3.50 9.79
C PRO A 137 2.62 4.79 9.02
N VAL A 138 1.40 4.97 8.51
CA VAL A 138 1.01 6.15 7.73
C VAL A 138 1.07 7.37 8.64
N ASP A 139 1.87 8.37 8.25
CA ASP A 139 1.92 9.66 8.95
C ASP A 139 0.73 10.53 8.59
N MET A 140 0.34 10.45 7.32
CA MET A 140 -0.63 11.36 6.73
C MET A 140 -1.48 10.66 5.68
N LEU A 141 -2.81 10.79 5.81
CA LEU A 141 -3.76 10.37 4.79
C LEU A 141 -4.39 11.60 4.14
N ILE A 142 -4.27 11.73 2.82
CA ILE A 142 -4.98 12.75 2.05
C ILE A 142 -6.11 12.10 1.26
N ARG A 143 -7.31 12.68 1.34
CA ARG A 143 -8.43 12.29 0.48
C ARG A 143 -8.95 13.47 -0.30
N THR A 144 -8.99 13.34 -1.63
CA THR A 144 -9.57 14.34 -2.51
C THR A 144 -11.09 14.16 -2.68
N GLY A 145 -11.72 15.11 -3.36
CA GLY A 145 -13.12 15.06 -3.77
C GLY A 145 -14.13 15.35 -2.66
N GLY A 146 -13.75 15.96 -1.54
CA GLY A 146 -14.70 16.50 -0.55
C GLY A 146 -15.55 15.49 0.22
N ASN A 147 -15.25 14.20 0.10
CA ASN A 147 -15.90 13.17 0.89
C ASN A 147 -15.20 13.00 2.24
N LEU A 148 -15.91 13.18 3.35
CA LEU A 148 -15.37 13.08 4.71
C LEU A 148 -15.49 11.65 5.28
N ARG A 149 -14.88 10.67 4.59
CA ARG A 149 -14.83 9.27 5.06
C ARG A 149 -13.54 8.59 4.61
N LEU A 150 -13.21 7.44 5.17
CA LEU A 150 -12.03 6.66 4.75
C LEU A 150 -12.32 5.67 3.63
N SER A 151 -13.59 5.28 3.43
CA SER A 151 -13.98 4.33 2.38
C SER A 151 -13.25 2.98 2.46
N ASP A 152 -13.05 2.44 3.68
CA ASP A 152 -12.40 1.15 3.90
C ASP A 152 -10.94 1.14 3.38
N PHE A 153 -10.26 2.28 3.46
CA PHE A 153 -8.88 2.44 3.03
C PHE A 153 -7.95 2.60 4.23
N MET A 154 -6.92 1.75 4.31
CA MET A 154 -5.86 1.75 5.32
C MET A 154 -6.32 2.00 6.76
N MET A 155 -7.41 1.34 7.18
CA MET A 155 -8.07 1.61 8.48
C MET A 155 -7.15 1.40 9.68
N TRP A 156 -6.30 0.37 9.65
CA TRP A 156 -5.38 0.06 10.73
C TRP A 156 -4.18 1.02 10.71
N GLU A 157 -3.60 1.23 9.53
CA GLU A 157 -2.37 2.00 9.33
C GLU A 157 -2.57 3.49 9.57
N THR A 158 -3.80 3.98 9.35
CA THR A 158 -4.17 5.38 9.52
C THR A 158 -4.76 5.70 10.89
N SER A 159 -4.80 4.72 11.81
CA SER A 159 -5.36 4.88 13.16
C SER A 159 -4.74 6.05 13.94
N GLN A 160 -3.45 6.32 13.70
CA GLN A 160 -2.69 7.44 14.28
C GLN A 160 -2.24 8.45 13.22
N ALA A 161 -2.77 8.40 11.99
CA ALA A 161 -2.37 9.31 10.94
C ALA A 161 -3.06 10.67 11.09
N TYR A 162 -2.40 11.74 10.64
CA TYR A 162 -3.08 12.99 10.36
C TYR A 162 -3.95 12.84 9.10
N ILE A 163 -5.25 13.09 9.23
CA ILE A 163 -6.20 12.91 8.12
C ILE A 163 -6.56 14.28 7.53
N HIS A 164 -6.25 14.47 6.25
CA HIS A 164 -6.48 15.71 5.52
C HIS A 164 -7.49 15.50 4.38
N PHE A 165 -8.68 16.09 4.52
CA PHE A 165 -9.71 16.06 3.47
C PHE A 165 -9.62 17.31 2.60
N VAL A 166 -9.67 17.11 1.29
CA VAL A 166 -9.53 18.17 0.27
C VAL A 166 -10.80 18.18 -0.59
N PRO A 167 -11.49 19.32 -0.76
CA PRO A 167 -12.74 19.39 -1.51
C PRO A 167 -12.57 19.16 -3.02
N GLU A 168 -11.42 19.54 -3.59
CA GLU A 168 -11.11 19.44 -5.01
C GLU A 168 -10.99 18.00 -5.48
N THR A 169 -11.35 17.72 -6.74
CA THR A 169 -11.22 16.38 -7.32
C THR A 169 -9.75 16.01 -7.56
N TRP A 170 -9.44 14.70 -7.64
CA TRP A 170 -8.07 14.24 -7.92
C TRP A 170 -7.42 14.91 -9.13
N PRO A 171 -8.08 15.05 -10.29
CA PRO A 171 -7.42 15.70 -11.44
C PRO A 171 -7.27 17.23 -11.29
N GLU A 172 -7.83 17.82 -10.22
CA GLU A 172 -7.64 19.22 -9.83
C GLU A 172 -6.64 19.37 -8.68
N PHE A 173 -6.17 18.27 -8.09
CA PHE A 173 -5.21 18.28 -6.99
C PHE A 173 -3.83 18.67 -7.51
N SER A 174 -3.28 19.76 -6.99
CA SER A 174 -2.02 20.34 -7.46
C SER A 174 -0.90 20.21 -6.43
N PHE A 175 0.33 20.44 -6.86
CA PHE A 175 1.51 20.53 -5.99
C PHE A 175 1.28 21.46 -4.79
N TRP A 176 0.64 22.62 -5.00
CA TRP A 176 0.37 23.59 -3.94
C TRP A 176 -0.61 23.06 -2.88
N LYS A 177 -1.54 22.19 -3.28
CA LYS A 177 -2.45 21.53 -2.33
C LYS A 177 -1.71 20.49 -1.51
N LEU A 178 -0.75 19.78 -2.10
CA LEU A 178 0.14 18.90 -1.36
C LEU A 178 1.00 19.69 -0.35
N VAL A 179 1.62 20.81 -0.76
CA VAL A 179 2.40 21.68 0.15
C VAL A 179 1.53 22.17 1.31
N HIS A 180 0.33 22.68 1.02
CA HIS A 180 -0.61 23.12 2.05
C HIS A 180 -0.96 22.00 3.04
N ALA A 181 -1.21 20.79 2.54
CA ALA A 181 -1.51 19.64 3.36
C ALA A 181 -0.31 19.25 4.25
N ILE A 182 0.92 19.29 3.73
CA ILE A 182 2.16 19.03 4.50
C ILE A 182 2.36 20.09 5.59
N LEU A 183 2.12 21.37 5.30
CA LEU A 183 2.23 22.43 6.31
C LEU A 183 1.21 22.23 7.44
N LEU A 184 -0.03 21.83 7.12
CA LEU A 184 -1.02 21.50 8.14
C LEU A 184 -0.62 20.26 8.95
N TYR A 185 -0.06 19.24 8.31
CA TYR A 185 0.53 18.10 9.02
C TYR A 185 1.59 18.56 10.03
N GLN A 186 2.49 19.48 9.64
CA GLN A 186 3.53 20.00 10.53
C GLN A 186 2.96 20.73 11.75
N VAL A 187 1.84 21.43 11.60
CA VAL A 187 1.15 22.13 12.68
C VAL A 187 0.43 21.15 13.62
N TYR A 188 -0.25 20.13 13.07
CA TYR A 188 -1.18 19.29 13.84
C TYR A 188 -0.64 17.89 14.21
N ARG A 189 0.55 17.51 13.76
CA ARG A 189 1.17 16.20 14.05
C ARG A 189 1.34 15.87 15.54
N GLY A 190 1.43 16.88 16.41
CA GLY A 190 1.71 16.70 17.84
C GLY A 190 0.63 15.90 18.58
N SER A 191 -0.56 15.74 17.98
CA SER A 191 -1.65 14.92 18.52
C SER A 191 -1.57 13.44 18.11
N ALA A 192 -0.60 13.06 17.28
CA ALA A 192 -0.50 11.76 16.62
C ALA A 192 0.86 11.09 16.89
N GLU A 193 1.11 10.71 18.14
CA GLU A 193 2.33 9.96 18.49
C GLU A 193 2.20 8.50 18.06
N LYS A 194 3.24 8.00 17.37
CA LYS A 194 3.31 6.58 16.99
C LYS A 194 3.65 5.75 18.23
N VAL A 195 2.78 4.80 18.57
CA VAL A 195 3.07 3.79 19.59
C VAL A 195 4.14 2.85 19.02
N ASN A 196 5.34 2.88 19.59
CA ASN A 196 6.37 1.90 19.29
C ASN A 196 6.19 0.71 20.24
N THR A 197 5.50 -0.32 19.77
CA THR A 197 5.39 -1.58 20.49
C THR A 197 6.72 -2.34 20.35
N PRO A 198 7.33 -2.82 21.45
CA PRO A 198 8.48 -3.72 21.37
C PRO A 198 8.11 -4.95 20.54
N VAL A 199 9.01 -5.34 19.64
CA VAL A 199 8.81 -6.47 18.73
C VAL A 199 9.70 -7.62 19.18
N GLU A 200 9.11 -8.80 19.34
CA GLU A 200 9.84 -9.99 19.76
C GLU A 200 10.62 -10.61 18.57
N PRO A 201 11.75 -11.30 18.81
CA PRO A 201 12.57 -11.88 17.73
C PRO A 201 11.84 -12.93 16.87
N ASN A 202 10.91 -13.69 17.47
CA ASN A 202 10.09 -14.67 16.76
C ASN A 202 9.11 -14.02 15.77
N GLU A 203 8.58 -12.83 16.08
CA GLU A 203 7.70 -12.07 15.19
C GLU A 203 8.42 -11.62 13.93
N HIS A 204 9.69 -11.19 14.06
CA HIS A 204 10.53 -10.84 12.92
C HIS A 204 10.77 -12.02 11.98
N ASN A 205 11.18 -13.16 12.53
CA ASN A 205 11.46 -14.36 11.74
C ASN A 205 10.22 -14.82 10.95
N PHE A 206 9.05 -14.80 11.59
CA PHE A 206 7.79 -15.13 10.94
C PHE A 206 7.50 -14.17 9.79
N LEU A 207 7.57 -12.86 10.01
CA LEU A 207 7.30 -11.87 8.95
C LEU A 207 8.26 -12.01 7.77
N ASP A 208 9.53 -12.28 8.03
CA ASP A 208 10.52 -12.48 6.98
C ASP A 208 10.25 -13.74 6.16
N GLU A 209 9.80 -14.83 6.79
CA GLU A 209 9.34 -16.03 6.10
C GLU A 209 8.16 -15.72 5.15
N ILE A 210 7.13 -15.00 5.63
CA ILE A 210 5.97 -14.64 4.79
C ILE A 210 6.38 -13.74 3.64
N ARG A 211 7.23 -12.74 3.90
CA ARG A 211 7.74 -11.83 2.87
C ARG A 211 8.51 -12.59 1.80
N ASN A 212 9.35 -13.55 2.18
CA ASN A 212 10.11 -14.37 1.24
C ASN A 212 9.20 -15.22 0.36
N LEU A 213 8.15 -15.82 0.93
CA LEU A 213 7.15 -16.58 0.18
C LEU A 213 6.39 -15.70 -0.82
N ARG A 214 5.96 -14.50 -0.38
CA ARG A 214 5.34 -13.52 -1.29
C ARG A 214 6.24 -13.19 -2.47
N TRP A 215 7.52 -12.88 -2.23
CA TRP A 215 8.45 -12.54 -3.31
C TRP A 215 8.71 -13.72 -4.25
N THR A 216 8.87 -14.94 -3.71
CA THR A 216 9.02 -16.16 -4.52
C THR A 216 7.84 -16.33 -5.48
N ARG A 217 6.63 -16.07 -5.00
CA ARG A 217 5.41 -16.15 -5.79
C ARG A 217 5.33 -15.05 -6.85
N ILE A 218 5.67 -13.80 -6.50
CA ILE A 218 5.74 -12.69 -7.46
C ILE A 218 6.76 -13.00 -8.55
N GLU A 219 7.92 -13.56 -8.20
CA GLU A 219 8.93 -14.03 -9.16
C GLU A 219 8.39 -15.08 -10.12
N HIS A 220 7.60 -16.03 -9.62
CA HIS A 220 6.93 -17.02 -10.46
C HIS A 220 5.92 -16.40 -11.42
N LEU A 221 5.06 -15.50 -10.93
CA LEU A 221 4.08 -14.79 -11.76
C LEU A 221 4.74 -13.97 -12.87
N ALA A 222 5.88 -13.34 -12.59
CA ALA A 222 6.60 -12.56 -13.59
C ALA A 222 7.28 -13.45 -14.67
N ARG A 223 7.77 -14.63 -14.30
CA ARG A 223 8.39 -15.58 -15.25
C ARG A 223 7.37 -16.17 -16.24
N LYS A 224 6.11 -16.30 -15.81
CA LYS A 224 4.98 -16.78 -16.63
C LYS A 224 4.47 -15.78 -17.68
N ASP A 225 5.12 -14.62 -17.84
CA ASP A 225 4.85 -13.69 -18.96
C ASP A 225 5.33 -14.24 -20.32
N THR A 226 6.01 -15.41 -20.32
CA THR A 226 6.22 -16.22 -21.51
C THR A 226 5.12 -17.28 -21.61
N TYR A 227 4.37 -17.26 -22.70
CA TYR A 227 3.28 -18.22 -22.94
C TYR A 227 3.85 -19.64 -22.99
N HIS A 228 3.56 -20.44 -21.95
CA HIS A 228 3.30 -21.88 -21.92
C HIS A 228 3.65 -22.48 -20.55
N ASP A 229 2.65 -23.14 -19.98
CA ASP A 229 2.71 -24.46 -19.34
C ASP A 229 2.25 -24.56 -17.87
N GLY A 230 1.42 -25.57 -17.66
CA GLY A 230 0.71 -25.93 -16.44
C GLY A 230 1.60 -26.55 -15.39
N GLY A 231 2.53 -25.77 -14.84
CA GLY A 231 3.29 -26.17 -13.65
C GLY A 231 2.48 -25.96 -12.37
N ASN A 232 1.98 -27.06 -11.80
CA ASN A 232 1.58 -27.16 -10.40
C ASN A 232 2.79 -26.84 -9.51
N LEU A 233 2.65 -25.85 -8.63
CA LEU A 233 3.61 -25.63 -7.55
C LEU A 233 3.26 -26.59 -6.41
N ASP A 234 4.20 -27.45 -6.03
CA ASP A 234 4.09 -28.30 -4.84
C ASP A 234 4.63 -27.53 -3.62
N PHE A 235 3.73 -26.98 -2.82
CA PHE A 235 4.03 -26.34 -1.54
C PHE A 235 3.97 -27.39 -0.40
N SER A 236 4.87 -28.36 -0.43
CA SER A 236 4.86 -29.50 0.51
C SER A 236 5.44 -29.18 1.91
N SER A 237 5.58 -27.92 2.30
CA SER A 237 5.96 -27.56 3.68
C SER A 237 4.71 -27.24 4.50
N LYS A 238 4.58 -27.79 5.72
CA LYS A 238 3.38 -27.61 6.55
C LYS A 238 3.16 -26.15 7.00
N CYS A 239 4.23 -25.36 7.06
CA CYS A 239 4.17 -23.90 7.24
C CYS A 239 3.51 -23.23 6.01
N ALA A 240 3.80 -23.74 4.80
CA ALA A 240 3.26 -23.20 3.56
C ALA A 240 1.72 -23.34 3.42
N GLN A 241 1.06 -24.29 4.09
CA GLN A 241 -0.39 -24.49 3.94
C GLN A 241 -1.24 -23.41 4.63
N GLY A 242 -0.75 -22.83 5.75
CA GLY A 242 -1.35 -21.64 6.35
C GLY A 242 -1.04 -20.38 5.53
N LEU A 243 0.18 -20.31 5.01
CA LEU A 243 0.70 -19.16 4.26
C LEU A 243 0.14 -19.08 2.83
N GLU A 244 -0.20 -20.20 2.19
CA GLU A 244 -0.92 -20.26 0.93
C GLU A 244 -2.26 -19.54 1.03
N LYS A 245 -2.97 -19.64 2.16
CA LYS A 245 -4.24 -18.94 2.38
C LYS A 245 -4.07 -17.42 2.52
N ILE A 246 -2.91 -16.94 2.95
CA ILE A 246 -2.61 -15.50 2.99
C ILE A 246 -2.32 -14.97 1.59
N LEU A 247 -1.60 -15.77 0.80
CA LEU A 247 -1.07 -15.36 -0.49
C LEU A 247 -2.08 -15.57 -1.64
N HIS A 248 -3.01 -16.52 -1.53
CA HIS A 248 -4.04 -16.80 -2.55
C HIS A 248 -5.32 -15.94 -2.46
N PHE A 249 -5.38 -14.98 -1.53
CA PHE A 249 -6.50 -14.05 -1.35
C PHE A 249 -6.06 -12.59 -1.39
#